data_AF-A0A6N4VIK4-F1
#
_entry.id   AF-A0A6N4VIK4-F1
#
_cell.length_a   1.000
_cell.length_b   1.000
_cell.length_c   1.000
_cell.angle_alpha   90.00
_cell.angle_beta   90.00
_cell.angle_gamma   90.00
#
_symmetry.space_group_name_H-M   'P 1'
#
loop_
_entity.id
_entity.type
_entity.pdbx_description
1 polymer ?
#
loop_
_entity_poly.entity_id
_entity_poly.type
_entity_poly.pdbx_seq_one_letter_code
_entity_poly.pdbx_strand_id
1 'polypeptide(L)'
;MSAFIVDPEHIHVLLWAASRPTSPYGPLVWYYDNPSREGRLTDDAIDTVGQMLVDENAASVNYRYDEDDAYIYAYQRPRYTTWSGVELIKALHCYEYQSCEHPGWRTSQAHSFCRALERRLIGELPGYDDAPWAISSLDTPAAERRADTHPGT
;
A
#
# COMPACT_ATOMS: atom_id res chain seq x y z
N MET A 1 -2.24 -12.81 18.26
CA MET A 1 -1.73 -11.51 17.78
C MET A 1 -2.88 -10.52 17.87
N SER A 2 -2.61 -9.27 18.26
CA SER A 2 -3.62 -8.24 18.52
C SER A 2 -3.70 -7.23 17.37
N ALA A 3 -4.91 -6.73 17.10
CA ALA A 3 -5.14 -5.56 16.26
C ALA A 3 -4.90 -4.27 17.08
N PHE A 4 -4.51 -3.17 16.44
CA PHE A 4 -4.40 -1.85 17.08
C PHE A 4 -4.73 -0.71 16.10
N ILE A 5 -5.07 0.45 16.65
CA ILE A 5 -5.25 1.70 15.88
C ILE A 5 -3.89 2.21 15.43
N VAL A 6 -3.68 2.31 14.11
CA VAL A 6 -2.40 2.78 13.56
C VAL A 6 -2.19 4.27 13.84
N ASP A 7 -0.94 4.64 14.07
CA ASP A 7 -0.55 6.04 14.22
C ASP A 7 -0.92 6.86 12.96
N PRO A 8 -1.41 8.10 13.07
CA PRO A 8 -1.72 8.94 11.92
C PRO A 8 -0.57 9.08 10.90
N GLU A 9 0.68 9.11 11.36
CA GLU A 9 1.88 9.14 10.51
C GLU A 9 1.93 7.93 9.58
N HIS A 10 1.43 6.77 10.02
CA HIS A 10 1.35 5.57 9.18
C HIS A 10 0.48 5.83 7.96
N ILE A 11 -0.71 6.40 8.16
CA ILE A 11 -1.64 6.73 7.07
C ILE A 11 -1.08 7.88 6.23
N HIS A 12 -0.46 8.91 6.85
CA HIS A 12 0.22 9.98 6.10
C HIS A 12 1.26 9.41 5.12
N VAL A 13 2.09 8.46 5.56
CA VAL A 13 3.12 7.82 4.73
C VAL A 13 2.49 7.03 3.58
N LEU A 14 1.41 6.27 3.83
CA LEU A 14 0.71 5.52 2.78
C LEU A 14 0.08 6.44 1.74
N LEU A 15 -0.59 7.52 2.17
CA LEU A 15 -1.18 8.49 1.26
C LEU A 15 -0.12 9.30 0.49
N TRP A 16 0.97 9.67 1.14
CA TRP A 16 2.12 10.27 0.48
C TRP A 16 2.67 9.34 -0.61
N ALA A 17 2.91 8.06 -0.29
CA ALA A 17 3.42 7.09 -1.24
C ALA A 17 2.48 6.92 -2.45
N ALA A 18 1.17 6.87 -2.19
CA ALA A 18 0.13 6.76 -3.21
C ALA A 18 -0.04 8.02 -4.07
N SER A 19 0.19 9.21 -3.50
CA SER A 19 0.06 10.51 -4.19
C SER A 19 1.17 10.76 -5.21
N ARG A 20 2.29 10.04 -5.13
CA ARG A 20 3.42 10.21 -6.06
C ARG A 20 2.97 9.88 -7.48
N PRO A 21 3.10 10.82 -8.43
CA PRO A 21 2.83 10.53 -9.83
C PRO A 21 3.90 9.58 -10.37
N THR A 22 3.47 8.44 -10.92
CA THR A 22 4.38 7.45 -11.51
C THR A 22 4.21 7.44 -13.02
N SER A 23 4.96 8.27 -13.75
CA SER A 23 4.93 8.28 -15.23
C SER A 23 5.09 6.86 -15.81
N PRO A 24 4.28 6.45 -16.82
CA PRO A 24 3.25 7.22 -17.54
C PRO A 24 1.90 7.30 -16.82
N TYR A 25 1.77 6.67 -15.65
CA TYR A 25 0.54 6.55 -14.88
C TYR A 25 0.24 7.83 -14.07
N GLY A 26 -1.03 8.22 -14.07
CA GLY A 26 -1.54 9.35 -13.31
C GLY A 26 -1.77 9.01 -11.83
N PRO A 27 -2.73 9.68 -11.16
CA PRO A 27 -3.04 9.43 -9.74
C PRO A 27 -3.35 7.95 -9.47
N LEU A 28 -3.23 7.51 -8.21
CA LEU A 28 -3.66 6.16 -7.85
C LEU A 28 -5.16 6.01 -8.10
N VAL A 29 -5.54 4.98 -8.85
CA VAL A 29 -6.93 4.61 -9.12
C VAL A 29 -7.16 3.18 -8.63
N TRP A 30 -8.29 2.94 -8.00
CA TRP A 30 -8.74 1.62 -7.59
C TRP A 30 -10.22 1.45 -7.91
N TYR A 31 -10.65 0.19 -7.97
CA TYR A 31 -12.03 -0.17 -8.28
C TYR A 31 -12.59 -1.01 -7.14
N TYR A 32 -13.81 -0.71 -6.71
CA TYR A 32 -14.46 -1.36 -5.57
C TYR A 32 -15.96 -1.53 -5.84
N ASP A 33 -16.66 -2.29 -5.00
CA ASP A 33 -18.08 -2.67 -5.15
C ASP A 33 -18.44 -3.47 -6.43
N ASN A 34 -19.68 -3.95 -6.49
CA ASN A 34 -20.30 -4.55 -7.68
C ASN A 34 -21.77 -4.08 -7.79
N PRO A 35 -22.14 -3.23 -8.78
CA PRO A 35 -21.34 -2.79 -9.92
C PRO A 35 -20.12 -1.95 -9.51
N SER A 36 -19.06 -2.04 -10.31
CA SER A 36 -17.77 -1.42 -10.01
C SER A 36 -17.86 0.10 -9.97
N ARG A 37 -17.28 0.68 -8.90
CA ARG A 37 -17.07 2.11 -8.69
C ARG A 37 -15.58 2.40 -8.77
N GLU A 38 -15.23 3.58 -9.29
CA GLU A 38 -13.85 4.08 -9.33
C GLU A 38 -13.57 4.96 -8.10
N GLY A 39 -12.50 4.67 -7.39
CA GLY A 39 -11.87 5.56 -6.43
C GLY A 39 -10.57 6.12 -7.01
N ARG A 40 -10.26 7.39 -6.73
CA ARG A 40 -9.05 8.07 -7.21
C ARG A 40 -8.45 8.94 -6.12
N LEU A 41 -7.14 8.84 -5.93
CA LEU A 41 -6.42 9.70 -5.01
C LEU A 41 -6.04 11.00 -5.73
N THR A 42 -6.74 12.06 -5.38
CA THR A 42 -6.47 13.44 -5.81
C THR A 42 -6.20 14.30 -4.57
N ASP A 43 -5.64 15.49 -4.75
CA ASP A 43 -5.38 16.40 -3.64
C ASP A 43 -6.67 16.74 -2.86
N ASP A 44 -7.78 16.97 -3.57
CA ASP A 44 -9.08 17.25 -2.94
C ASP A 44 -9.71 16.04 -2.24
N ALA A 45 -9.25 14.82 -2.54
CA ALA A 45 -9.78 13.58 -1.98
C ALA A 45 -8.91 12.99 -0.87
N ILE A 46 -7.71 13.54 -0.62
CA ILE A 46 -6.72 12.91 0.26
C ILE A 46 -7.23 12.72 1.69
N ASP A 47 -7.97 13.69 2.23
CA ASP A 47 -8.57 13.61 3.57
C ASP A 47 -9.68 12.57 3.63
N THR A 48 -10.53 12.50 2.59
CA THR A 48 -11.59 11.49 2.53
C THR A 48 -11.04 10.07 2.40
N VAL A 49 -9.98 9.88 1.62
CA VAL A 49 -9.30 8.58 1.52
C VAL A 49 -8.59 8.24 2.83
N GLY A 50 -7.98 9.23 3.49
CA GLY A 50 -7.38 9.02 4.81
C GLY A 50 -8.41 8.63 5.88
N GLN A 51 -9.56 9.31 5.91
CA GLN A 51 -10.65 8.96 6.81
C GLN A 51 -11.16 7.54 6.53
N MET A 52 -11.34 7.17 5.26
CA MET A 52 -11.70 5.80 4.88
C MET A 52 -10.71 4.75 5.44
N LEU A 53 -9.41 5.06 5.47
CA LEU A 53 -8.41 4.15 6.04
C LEU A 53 -8.46 4.09 7.57
N VAL A 54 -8.73 5.21 8.24
CA VAL A 54 -8.95 5.25 9.71
C VAL A 54 -10.17 4.43 10.08
N ASP A 55 -11.30 4.65 9.40
CA ASP A 55 -12.57 4.00 9.70
C ASP A 55 -12.47 2.48 9.56
N GLU A 56 -11.77 1.99 8.53
CA GLU A 56 -11.57 0.56 8.33
C GLU A 56 -10.67 -0.07 9.41
N ASN A 57 -9.59 0.61 9.80
CA ASN A 57 -8.72 0.13 10.87
C ASN A 57 -9.46 0.12 12.22
N ALA A 58 -10.27 1.15 12.51
CA ALA A 58 -11.14 1.17 13.68
C ALA A 58 -12.18 0.05 13.63
N ALA A 59 -12.80 -0.24 12.49
CA ALA A 59 -13.75 -1.35 12.35
C ALA A 59 -13.11 -2.71 12.69
N SER A 60 -11.85 -2.91 12.34
CA SER A 60 -11.07 -4.11 12.68
C SER A 60 -10.80 -4.23 14.18
N VAL A 61 -10.33 -3.13 14.81
CA VAL A 61 -10.07 -3.08 16.26
C VAL A 61 -11.37 -3.31 17.05
N ASN A 62 -12.45 -2.62 16.68
CA ASN A 62 -13.75 -2.69 17.35
C ASN A 62 -14.36 -4.09 17.23
N TYR A 63 -14.14 -4.78 16.10
CA TYR A 63 -14.58 -6.17 15.95
C TYR A 63 -13.93 -7.12 16.97
N ARG A 64 -12.72 -6.82 17.47
CA ARG A 64 -12.03 -7.64 18.50
C ARG A 64 -12.26 -7.16 19.92
N TYR A 65 -12.29 -5.84 20.13
CA TYR A 65 -12.11 -5.25 21.45
C TYR A 65 -13.26 -4.33 21.89
N ASP A 66 -14.23 -4.03 21.00
CA ASP A 66 -15.36 -3.12 21.28
C ASP A 66 -14.90 -1.74 21.80
N GLU A 67 -13.84 -1.21 21.19
CA GLU A 67 -13.26 0.11 21.49
C GLU A 67 -13.94 1.22 20.65
N ASP A 68 -13.77 2.49 21.04
CA ASP A 68 -14.28 3.65 20.27
C ASP A 68 -13.15 4.66 20.04
N ASP A 69 -12.14 4.19 19.30
CA ASP A 69 -10.88 4.91 19.08
C ASP A 69 -10.76 5.50 17.66
N ALA A 70 -11.88 5.62 16.94
CA ALA A 70 -11.90 6.31 15.65
C ALA A 70 -11.65 7.82 15.85
N TYR A 71 -10.91 8.42 14.91
CA TYR A 71 -10.58 9.85 14.96
C TYR A 71 -10.87 10.53 13.62
N ILE A 72 -11.08 11.85 13.68
CA ILE A 72 -11.21 12.67 12.48
C ILE A 72 -9.82 12.83 11.87
N TYR A 73 -9.66 12.31 10.66
CA TYR A 73 -8.43 12.36 9.91
C TYR A 73 -8.30 13.69 9.17
N ALA A 74 -7.10 14.26 9.23
CA ALA A 74 -6.67 15.36 8.38
C ALA A 74 -5.26 15.06 7.92
N TYR A 75 -5.03 15.08 6.61
CA TYR A 75 -3.75 14.76 6.03
C TYR A 75 -2.68 15.78 6.44
N GLN A 76 -1.53 15.26 6.82
CA GLN A 76 -0.31 16.04 7.02
C GLN A 76 0.80 15.44 6.18
N ARG A 77 1.72 16.28 5.73
CA ARG A 77 2.93 15.77 5.07
C ARG A 77 3.69 14.89 6.08
N PRO A 78 4.09 13.66 5.69
CA PRO A 78 4.87 12.80 6.57
C PRO A 78 6.13 13.47 7.06
N ARG A 79 6.57 13.09 8.26
CA ARG A 79 7.85 13.52 8.83
C ARG A 79 9.02 13.13 7.93
N TYR A 80 8.96 11.96 7.29
CA TYR A 80 9.97 11.47 6.36
C TYR A 80 9.36 11.01 5.05
N THR A 81 10.01 11.38 3.94
CA THR A 81 9.60 11.06 2.57
C THR A 81 10.71 10.32 1.80
N THR A 82 11.61 9.66 2.51
CA THR A 82 12.78 8.94 1.96
C THR A 82 12.70 7.44 2.21
N TRP A 83 11.50 6.92 2.46
CA TRP A 83 11.24 5.49 2.63
C TRP A 83 11.51 4.73 1.32
N SER A 84 12.15 3.58 1.43
CA SER A 84 12.34 2.65 0.32
C SER A 84 11.03 1.97 -0.07
N GLY A 85 10.95 1.45 -1.30
CA GLY A 85 9.77 0.69 -1.75
C GLY A 85 9.47 -0.51 -0.85
N VAL A 86 10.50 -1.20 -0.33
CA VAL A 86 10.33 -2.32 0.60
C VAL A 86 9.73 -1.87 1.94
N GLU A 87 10.17 -0.73 2.48
CA GLU A 87 9.60 -0.17 3.71
C GLU A 87 8.13 0.24 3.51
N LEU A 88 7.80 0.83 2.36
CA LEU A 88 6.43 1.21 2.03
C LEU A 88 5.50 -0.01 1.87
N ILE A 89 5.96 -1.07 1.21
CA ILE A 89 5.19 -2.32 1.09
C ILE A 89 4.99 -2.95 2.47
N LYS A 90 6.03 -2.98 3.31
CA LYS A 90 5.91 -3.52 4.67
C LYS A 90 4.99 -2.70 5.56
N ALA A 91 5.00 -1.37 5.41
CA ALA A 91 4.04 -0.49 6.09
C ALA A 91 2.61 -0.81 5.62
N LEU A 92 2.39 -0.94 4.32
CA LEU A 92 1.08 -1.31 3.77
C LEU A 92 0.59 -2.67 4.31
N HIS A 93 1.45 -3.69 4.35
CA HIS A 93 1.12 -4.99 4.94
C HIS A 93 0.79 -4.90 6.43
N CYS A 94 1.47 -4.02 7.18
CA CYS A 94 1.11 -3.74 8.56
C CYS A 94 -0.31 -3.19 8.64
N TYR A 95 -0.64 -2.16 7.86
CA TYR A 95 -1.98 -1.59 7.83
C TYR A 95 -3.05 -2.64 7.47
N GLU A 96 -2.83 -3.46 6.44
CA GLU A 96 -3.77 -4.53 6.07
C GLU A 96 -3.97 -5.52 7.23
N TYR A 97 -2.89 -5.93 7.89
CA TYR A 97 -2.97 -6.83 9.04
C TYR A 97 -3.77 -6.23 10.20
N GLN A 98 -3.57 -4.94 10.49
CA GLN A 98 -4.31 -4.24 11.55
C GLN A 98 -5.77 -3.97 11.18
N SER A 99 -6.16 -4.10 9.91
CA SER A 99 -7.49 -3.75 9.41
C SER A 99 -8.34 -4.97 9.02
N CYS A 100 -7.82 -6.20 9.10
CA CYS A 100 -8.46 -7.37 8.48
C CYS A 100 -9.32 -8.25 9.40
N GLU A 101 -9.59 -7.85 10.65
CA GLU A 101 -10.21 -8.75 11.63
C GLU A 101 -11.72 -8.96 11.40
N HIS A 102 -12.37 -8.00 10.75
CA HIS A 102 -13.82 -8.05 10.49
C HIS A 102 -14.15 -8.73 9.14
N PRO A 103 -15.32 -9.37 9.00
CA PRO A 103 -15.68 -10.15 7.81
C PRO A 103 -15.82 -9.31 6.52
N GLY A 104 -16.01 -8.00 6.64
CA GLY A 104 -16.16 -7.08 5.52
C GLY A 104 -14.86 -6.66 4.84
N TRP A 105 -13.69 -6.93 5.45
CA TRP A 105 -12.39 -6.44 4.99
C TRP A 105 -12.11 -6.75 3.52
N ARG A 106 -12.29 -8.01 3.08
CA ARG A 106 -11.92 -8.42 1.71
C ARG A 106 -12.71 -7.70 0.62
N THR A 107 -13.90 -7.21 0.95
CA THR A 107 -14.79 -6.50 0.03
C THR A 107 -14.77 -4.99 0.24
N SER A 108 -13.98 -4.48 1.20
CA SER A 108 -13.96 -3.06 1.50
C SER A 108 -13.24 -2.23 0.43
N GLN A 109 -13.58 -0.95 0.40
CA GLN A 109 -12.91 0.02 -0.45
C GLN A 109 -11.44 0.21 -0.02
N ALA A 110 -11.15 0.16 1.29
CA ALA A 110 -9.80 0.24 1.84
C ALA A 110 -8.91 -0.92 1.37
N HIS A 111 -9.40 -2.16 1.42
CA HIS A 111 -8.66 -3.30 0.86
C HIS A 111 -8.39 -3.12 -0.64
N SER A 112 -9.36 -2.60 -1.40
CA SER A 112 -9.18 -2.31 -2.83
C SER A 112 -8.12 -1.22 -3.09
N PHE A 113 -8.07 -0.18 -2.26
CA PHE A 113 -7.00 0.81 -2.25
C PHE A 113 -5.64 0.17 -1.97
N CYS A 114 -5.52 -0.65 -0.93
CA CYS A 114 -4.27 -1.34 -0.58
C CYS A 114 -3.78 -2.21 -1.75
N ARG A 115 -4.68 -2.96 -2.38
CA ARG A 115 -4.36 -3.77 -3.55
C ARG A 115 -3.81 -2.97 -4.72
N ALA A 116 -4.33 -1.76 -4.95
CA ALA A 116 -3.84 -0.86 -6.00
C ALA A 116 -2.48 -0.27 -5.65
N LEU A 117 -2.31 0.20 -4.40
CA LEU A 117 -1.06 0.75 -3.91
C LEU A 117 0.07 -0.29 -3.92
N GLU A 118 -0.19 -1.51 -3.47
CA GLU A 118 0.81 -2.58 -3.46
C GLU A 118 1.34 -2.87 -4.87
N ARG A 119 0.45 -2.99 -5.87
CA ARG A 119 0.83 -3.22 -7.27
C ARG A 119 1.72 -2.10 -7.81
N ARG A 120 1.39 -0.84 -7.48
CA ARG A 120 2.20 0.32 -7.84
C ARG A 120 3.59 0.24 -7.20
N LEU A 121 3.65 0.01 -5.89
CA LEU A 121 4.91 -0.05 -5.16
C LEU A 121 5.80 -1.21 -5.63
N ILE A 122 5.21 -2.37 -5.95
CA ILE A 122 5.93 -3.51 -6.54
C ILE A 122 6.52 -3.13 -7.90
N GLY A 123 5.75 -2.43 -8.75
CA GLY A 123 6.23 -1.95 -10.05
C GLY A 123 7.40 -0.97 -9.95
N GLU A 124 7.49 -0.21 -8.86
CA GLU A 124 8.60 0.72 -8.60
C GLU A 124 9.85 0.05 -8.03
N LEU A 125 9.81 -1.23 -7.67
CA LEU A 125 10.96 -1.90 -7.06
C LEU A 125 12.12 -2.02 -8.07
N PRO A 126 13.37 -1.73 -7.65
CA PRO A 126 14.54 -1.92 -8.50
C PRO A 126 14.62 -3.35 -9.05
N GLY A 127 14.68 -3.45 -10.38
CA GLY A 127 14.76 -4.72 -11.10
C GLY A 127 13.40 -5.36 -11.44
N TYR A 128 12.26 -4.75 -11.09
CA TYR A 128 10.95 -5.24 -11.52
C TYR A 128 10.79 -5.14 -13.04
N ASP A 129 11.08 -3.97 -13.63
CA ASP A 129 10.96 -3.75 -15.08
C ASP A 129 11.97 -4.57 -15.90
N ASP A 130 13.15 -4.84 -15.33
CA ASP A 130 14.20 -5.65 -15.96
C ASP A 130 13.96 -7.16 -15.77
N ALA A 131 12.99 -7.55 -14.94
CA ALA A 131 12.69 -8.95 -14.70
C ALA A 131 11.99 -9.56 -15.92
N PRO A 132 12.28 -10.83 -16.26
CA PRO A 132 11.56 -11.52 -17.32
C PRO A 132 10.07 -11.62 -16.95
N TRP A 133 9.20 -11.11 -17.83
CA TRP A 133 7.75 -11.20 -17.66
C TRP A 133 7.26 -12.66 -17.66
N ALA A 134 7.84 -13.49 -18.53
CA ALA A 134 7.59 -14.93 -18.59
C ALA A 134 8.92 -15.67 -18.40
N ILE A 135 8.92 -16.72 -17.58
CA ILE A 135 10.10 -17.55 -17.34
C ILE A 135 10.18 -18.65 -18.38
N SER A 136 11.31 -18.73 -19.07
CA SER A 136 11.64 -19.77 -20.05
C SER A 136 13.01 -20.40 -19.75
N SER A 137 13.36 -21.46 -20.46
CA SER A 137 14.68 -22.09 -20.36
C SER A 137 15.83 -21.22 -20.87
N LEU A 138 15.54 -20.06 -21.48
CA LEU A 138 16.55 -19.11 -21.96
C LEU A 138 16.87 -18.02 -20.92
N ASP A 139 16.10 -17.92 -19.84
CA ASP A 139 16.27 -16.88 -18.83
C ASP A 139 17.25 -17.33 -17.74
N THR A 140 18.23 -16.49 -17.44
CA THR A 140 19.13 -16.68 -16.30
C THR A 140 18.60 -15.88 -15.11
N PRO A 141 18.41 -16.46 -13.92
CA PRO A 141 17.95 -15.71 -12.75
C PRO A 141 18.87 -14.52 -12.41
N ALA A 142 18.29 -13.44 -11.88
CA ALA A 142 19.04 -12.23 -11.51
C ALA A 142 20.14 -12.49 -10.45
N ALA A 143 19.93 -13.48 -9.56
CA ALA A 143 20.91 -13.88 -8.56
C ALA A 143 22.16 -14.52 -9.18
N GLU A 144 21.98 -15.36 -10.21
CA GLU A 144 23.07 -16.04 -10.91
C GLU A 144 23.91 -15.06 -11.74
N ARG A 145 23.28 -14.05 -12.38
CA ARG A 145 24.00 -13.02 -13.16
C ARG A 145 24.98 -12.18 -12.36
N ARG A 146 24.78 -12.03 -11.04
CA ARG A 146 25.63 -11.20 -10.17
C ARG A 146 26.92 -11.92 -9.75
N ALA A 147 26.93 -13.25 -9.78
CA ALA A 147 28.09 -14.06 -9.40
C ALA A 147 29.26 -13.94 -10.41
N ASP A 148 28.96 -13.63 -11.67
CA ASP A 148 29.95 -13.57 -12.76
C ASP A 148 30.81 -12.29 -12.77
N THR A 149 30.43 -11.26 -12.00
CA THR A 149 31.11 -9.94 -11.99
C THR A 149 32.23 -9.77 -10.97
N HIS A 150 32.71 -10.84 -10.32
CA HIS A 150 33.90 -10.78 -9.46
C HIS A 150 35.03 -11.66 -10.02
N PRO A 151 35.77 -11.22 -11.06
CA PRO A 151 37.08 -11.77 -11.32
C PRO A 151 38.02 -11.21 -10.23
N GLY A 152 38.56 -12.09 -9.40
CA GLY A 152 39.44 -11.70 -8.31
C GLY A 152 40.65 -10.90 -8.80
N THR A 153 40.92 -9.79 -8.10
CA THR A 153 42.25 -9.23 -7.85
C THR A 153 42.17 -8.35 -6.61
#